data_AF-A0A1H6XLW1-F1
#
_entry.id   AF-A0A1H6XLW1-F1
#
_cell.length_a   1.000
_cell.length_b   1.000
_cell.length_c   1.000
_cell.angle_alpha   90.00
_cell.angle_beta   90.00
_cell.angle_gamma   90.00
#
_symmetry.space_group_name_H-M   'P 1'
#
loop_
_entity.id
_entity.type
_entity.pdbx_description
1 polymer ?
#
loop_
_entity_poly.entity_id
_entity_poly.type
_entity_poly.pdbx_seq_one_letter_code
_entity_poly.pdbx_strand_id
1 'polypeptide(L)'
;MRFNCCTPAVSSTIRYVGYSETVPTGIGYRVVVTSRRFFTTRRTTSLLYHDLVSQIMSRFPRLIVALGGLFVLFAVARVYDTATSLTLGPDVVFDTVLLVFTGLVFLYVGLKLPASDIEPQHYPHIVAWFLGGIGVMFGFLVLRELHPAVDADWTIGTQAIAFTIGSVGGLLIGIQRTRAITRTQQLQERNRELDARNRELDDRKRELDHQNRRLENVIGIISHDLRSPLSATSGWIMLAETEHSSQYLPKATGALDRMGEIIENTLALAHHGEAVVETEPFSLADIATECWAIAGSSTAELTVVDDALLWGDRLC
;
A
#
# COMPACT_ATOMS: atom_id res chain seq x y z
N MET A 1 49.66 -4.80 -20.85
CA MET A 1 48.38 -4.17 -21.27
C MET A 1 47.63 -3.72 -20.03
N ARG A 2 47.41 -2.41 -19.87
CA ARG A 2 46.62 -1.83 -18.76
C ARG A 2 45.15 -1.82 -19.16
N PHE A 3 44.26 -2.28 -18.28
CA PHE A 3 42.83 -1.98 -18.37
C PHE A 3 42.37 -1.32 -17.05
N ASN A 4 41.96 -0.05 -17.18
CA ASN A 4 41.23 0.71 -16.17
C ASN A 4 39.74 0.46 -16.40
N CYS A 5 39.01 -0.01 -15.38
CA CYS A 5 37.56 0.13 -15.31
C CYS A 5 37.20 0.77 -13.97
N CYS A 6 36.78 2.02 -14.02
CA CYS A 6 36.03 2.68 -12.96
C CYS A 6 34.55 2.38 -13.14
N THR A 7 33.88 1.95 -12.07
CA THR A 7 32.47 2.31 -11.78
C THR A 7 32.27 2.27 -10.25
N PRO A 8 31.49 3.20 -9.66
CA PRO A 8 31.38 3.35 -8.22
C PRO A 8 30.14 2.59 -7.71
N ALA A 9 30.34 1.67 -6.77
CA ALA A 9 29.25 1.08 -6.01
C ALA A 9 29.69 0.83 -4.57
N VAL A 10 28.97 1.46 -3.65
CA VAL A 10 29.05 1.26 -2.20
C VAL A 10 28.68 -0.19 -1.92
N SER A 11 29.67 -1.05 -1.75
CA SER A 11 29.52 -2.36 -1.14
C SER A 11 30.88 -2.79 -0.60
N SER A 12 30.88 -3.28 0.63
CA SER A 12 32.03 -3.77 1.39
C SER A 12 32.88 -4.75 0.56
N THR A 13 33.89 -4.21 -0.12
CA THR A 13 34.76 -5.02 -0.99
C THR A 13 35.90 -5.57 -0.16
N ILE A 14 35.86 -6.87 0.14
CA ILE A 14 37.05 -7.63 0.55
C ILE A 14 38.02 -7.55 -0.62
N ARG A 15 39.11 -6.80 -0.47
CA ARG A 15 40.14 -6.67 -1.50
C ARG A 15 41.04 -7.90 -1.44
N TYR A 16 40.80 -8.88 -2.30
CA TYR A 16 41.74 -9.98 -2.54
C TYR A 16 42.85 -9.47 -3.46
N VAL A 17 44.07 -9.33 -2.93
CA VAL A 17 45.28 -9.17 -3.75
C VAL A 17 45.91 -10.55 -3.86
N GLY A 18 45.69 -11.22 -4.99
CA GLY A 18 46.36 -12.46 -5.32
C GLY A 18 47.76 -12.16 -5.88
N TYR A 19 48.79 -12.75 -5.29
CA TYR A 19 50.14 -12.78 -5.86
C TYR A 19 50.37 -14.19 -6.39
N SER A 20 50.71 -14.34 -7.68
CA SER A 20 51.06 -15.63 -8.27
C SER A 20 52.58 -15.73 -8.41
N GLU A 21 53.23 -16.57 -7.62
CA GLU A 21 54.60 -17.00 -7.90
C GLU A 21 54.57 -18.29 -8.73
N THR A 22 55.16 -18.23 -9.92
CA THR A 22 55.34 -19.38 -10.81
C THR A 22 56.65 -20.08 -10.49
N VAL A 23 56.61 -21.25 -9.86
CA VAL A 23 57.78 -22.10 -9.64
C VAL A 23 57.79 -23.22 -10.71
N PRO A 24 58.88 -23.38 -11.48
CA PRO A 24 58.93 -24.41 -12.52
C PRO A 24 59.27 -25.78 -11.89
N THR A 25 58.34 -26.73 -11.99
CA THR A 25 58.61 -28.15 -11.78
C THR A 25 58.35 -28.89 -13.09
N GLY A 26 59.30 -29.72 -13.51
CA GLY A 26 59.47 -30.20 -14.89
C GLY A 26 58.33 -30.94 -15.58
N ILE A 27 57.15 -31.13 -14.99
CA ILE A 27 55.95 -31.64 -15.68
C ILE A 27 54.71 -31.03 -14.98
N GLY A 28 54.16 -29.94 -15.53
CA GLY A 28 52.90 -29.32 -15.11
C GLY A 28 53.01 -28.14 -14.12
N TYR A 29 52.20 -27.11 -14.34
CA TYR A 29 52.11 -25.93 -13.46
C TYR A 29 51.17 -26.22 -12.28
N ARG A 30 51.61 -25.96 -11.04
CA ARG A 30 50.75 -25.98 -9.84
C ARG A 30 50.53 -24.54 -9.36
N VAL A 31 49.32 -24.00 -9.55
CA VAL A 31 48.93 -22.69 -9.02
C VAL A 31 48.60 -22.86 -7.53
N VAL A 32 49.45 -22.36 -6.64
CA VAL A 32 49.17 -22.36 -5.19
C VAL A 32 48.62 -20.99 -4.80
N VAL A 33 47.29 -20.92 -4.65
CA VAL A 33 46.61 -19.73 -4.14
C VAL A 33 46.72 -19.72 -2.62
N THR A 34 47.58 -18.87 -2.06
CA THR A 34 47.63 -18.65 -0.61
C THR A 34 46.82 -17.40 -0.24
N SER A 35 45.69 -17.58 0.43
CA SER A 35 44.91 -16.46 0.96
C SER A 35 45.52 -15.98 2.29
N ARG A 36 46.30 -14.89 2.28
CA ARG A 36 46.59 -14.17 3.53
C ARG A 36 45.44 -13.22 3.84
N ARG A 37 44.69 -13.50 4.91
CA ARG A 37 43.70 -12.55 5.45
C ARG A 37 44.43 -11.34 6.02
N PHE A 38 44.51 -10.25 5.26
CA PHE A 38 44.85 -8.94 5.81
C PHE A 38 43.63 -8.40 6.57
N PHE A 39 43.60 -8.61 7.88
CA PHE A 39 42.71 -7.86 8.76
C PHE A 39 43.21 -6.42 8.82
N THR A 40 42.53 -5.51 8.12
CA THR A 40 42.78 -4.08 8.27
C THR A 40 42.23 -3.65 9.63
N THR A 41 43.12 -3.18 10.51
CA THR A 41 42.84 -2.71 11.88
C THR A 41 42.08 -1.38 11.92
N ARG A 42 41.15 -1.15 10.97
CA ARG A 42 40.32 0.07 10.89
C ARG A 42 38.88 -0.14 11.41
N ARG A 43 38.57 -1.35 11.89
CA ARG A 43 37.21 -1.78 12.28
C ARG A 43 36.89 -1.66 13.77
N THR A 44 37.89 -1.42 14.62
CA THR A 44 37.70 -1.32 16.07
C THR A 44 37.02 -0.01 16.49
N THR A 45 37.31 1.10 15.81
CA THR A 45 36.70 2.41 16.14
C THR A 45 35.21 2.47 15.81
N SER A 46 34.74 1.84 14.73
CA SER A 46 33.30 1.86 14.39
C SER A 46 32.46 0.98 15.31
N LEU A 47 33.01 -0.16 15.77
CA LEU A 47 32.32 -1.06 16.70
C LEU A 47 32.25 -0.45 18.11
N LEU A 48 33.35 0.12 18.60
CA LEU A 48 33.37 0.86 19.86
C LEU A 48 32.42 2.06 19.84
N TYR A 49 32.38 2.81 18.73
CA TYR A 49 31.43 3.92 18.58
C TYR A 49 29.98 3.45 18.60
N HIS A 50 29.65 2.36 17.90
CA HIS A 50 28.28 1.85 17.84
C HIS A 50 27.80 1.33 19.21
N ASP A 51 28.65 0.61 19.95
CA ASP A 51 28.32 0.11 21.29
C ASP A 51 28.21 1.24 22.32
N LEU A 52 29.08 2.25 22.26
CA LEU A 52 29.07 3.37 23.18
C LEU A 52 27.85 4.27 22.92
N VAL A 53 27.52 4.51 21.65
CA VAL A 53 26.30 5.24 21.27
C VAL A 53 25.06 4.47 21.67
N SER A 54 24.96 3.16 21.40
CA SER A 54 23.77 2.38 21.78
C SER A 54 23.54 2.35 23.28
N GLN A 55 24.61 2.23 24.08
CA GLN A 55 24.56 2.25 25.53
C GLN A 55 24.07 3.61 26.06
N ILE A 56 24.56 4.72 25.51
CA ILE A 56 24.08 6.08 25.83
C ILE A 56 22.61 6.27 25.40
N MET A 57 22.24 5.83 24.20
CA MET A 57 20.89 5.99 23.66
C MET A 57 19.85 5.21 24.46
N SER A 58 20.20 4.07 25.05
CA SER A 58 19.30 3.32 25.94
C SER A 58 18.96 4.08 27.24
N ARG A 59 19.84 5.00 27.67
CA ARG A 59 19.67 5.82 28.86
C ARG A 59 19.01 7.17 28.56
N PHE A 60 18.94 7.56 27.29
CA PHE A 60 18.42 8.86 26.86
C PHE A 60 17.01 9.19 27.38
N PRO A 61 16.01 8.28 27.34
CA PRO A 61 14.69 8.59 27.91
C PRO A 61 14.74 8.92 29.40
N ARG A 62 15.60 8.22 30.16
CA ARG A 62 15.80 8.48 31.60
C ARG A 62 16.49 9.81 31.84
N LEU A 63 17.41 10.20 30.96
CA LEU A 63 18.06 11.52 31.01
C LEU A 63 17.04 12.64 30.75
N ILE A 64 16.13 12.48 29.79
CA ILE A 64 15.04 13.44 29.54
C ILE A 64 14.13 13.55 30.78
N VAL A 65 13.74 12.41 31.39
CA VAL A 65 12.92 12.41 32.61
C VAL A 65 13.64 13.12 33.76
N ALA A 66 14.92 12.84 33.97
CA ALA A 66 15.73 13.49 35.00
C ALA A 66 15.84 15.01 34.76
N LEU A 67 16.03 15.42 33.51
CA LEU A 67 16.04 16.83 33.12
C LEU A 67 14.67 17.48 33.40
N GLY A 68 13.56 16.85 33.00
CA GLY A 68 12.22 17.34 33.30
C GLY A 68 11.94 17.49 34.79
N GLY A 69 12.39 16.51 35.60
CA GLY A 69 12.31 16.58 37.07
C GLY A 69 13.12 17.73 37.66
N LEU A 70 14.31 18.01 37.12
CA LEU A 70 15.14 19.16 37.52
C LEU A 70 14.42 20.49 37.22
N PHE A 71 13.78 20.62 36.06
CA PHE A 71 13.00 21.80 35.70
C PHE A 71 11.81 22.02 36.66
N VAL A 72 11.09 20.95 37.01
CA VAL A 72 9.98 21.03 37.99
C VAL A 72 10.51 21.39 39.38
N LEU A 73 11.63 20.81 39.82
CA LEU A 73 12.24 21.13 41.12
C LEU A 73 12.67 22.60 41.17
N PHE A 74 13.29 23.10 40.10
CA PHE A 74 13.68 24.51 39.99
C PHE A 74 12.45 25.43 40.01
N ALA A 75 11.35 25.03 39.36
CA ALA A 75 10.10 25.77 39.42
C ALA A 75 9.52 25.84 40.84
N VAL A 76 9.54 24.73 41.59
CA VAL A 76 9.09 24.69 42.99
C VAL A 76 9.95 25.59 43.88
N ALA A 77 11.27 25.58 43.70
CA ALA A 77 12.18 26.46 44.42
C ALA A 77 11.85 27.95 44.15
N ARG A 78 11.58 28.30 42.89
CA ARG A 78 11.17 29.66 42.51
C ARG A 78 9.84 30.07 43.12
N VAL A 79 8.85 29.17 43.14
CA VAL A 79 7.56 29.43 43.82
C VAL A 79 7.76 29.68 45.31
N TYR A 80 8.65 28.93 45.96
CA TYR A 80 8.99 29.11 47.37
C TYR A 80 9.65 30.47 47.64
N ASP A 81 10.61 30.87 46.79
CA ASP A 81 11.25 32.19 46.88
C ASP A 81 10.23 33.33 46.68
N THR A 82 9.31 33.19 45.73
CA THR A 82 8.24 34.16 45.50
C THR A 82 7.27 34.25 46.69
N ALA A 83 6.93 33.11 47.29
CA ALA A 83 6.06 33.04 48.46
C ALA A 83 6.69 33.69 49.71
N THR A 84 8.01 33.58 49.88
CA THR A 84 8.74 34.13 51.03
C THR A 84 9.11 35.61 50.86
N SER A 85 9.38 36.06 49.63
CA SER A 85 9.74 37.45 49.33
C SER A 85 8.55 38.38 49.05
N LEU A 86 7.32 37.84 48.97
CA LEU A 86 6.10 38.59 48.62
C LEU A 86 6.19 39.34 47.27
N THR A 87 7.07 38.90 46.38
CA THR A 87 7.33 39.53 45.06
C THR A 87 6.40 38.96 43.98
N LEU A 88 5.11 39.29 44.06
CA LEU A 88 4.12 38.86 43.07
C LEU A 88 4.09 39.81 41.85
N GLY A 89 5.13 39.73 41.03
CA GLY A 89 5.15 40.37 39.71
C GLY A 89 4.57 39.45 38.63
N PRO A 90 3.82 39.98 37.64
CA PRO A 90 3.32 39.19 36.51
C PRO A 90 4.45 38.47 35.75
N ASP A 91 5.65 39.06 35.69
CA ASP A 91 6.83 38.49 35.04
C ASP A 91 7.28 37.17 35.71
N VAL A 92 7.28 37.13 37.04
CA VAL A 92 7.69 35.96 37.82
C VAL A 92 6.69 34.81 37.67
N VAL A 93 5.39 35.13 37.61
CA VAL A 93 4.33 34.14 37.39
C VAL A 93 4.48 33.54 35.98
N PHE A 94 4.67 34.38 34.97
CA PHE A 94 4.84 33.92 33.58
C PHE A 94 6.05 33.00 33.43
N ASP A 95 7.20 33.40 33.99
CA ASP A 95 8.43 32.61 33.98
C ASP A 95 8.25 31.23 34.64
N THR A 96 7.57 31.22 35.79
CA THR A 96 7.31 29.99 36.55
C THR A 96 6.40 29.05 35.76
N VAL A 97 5.31 29.56 35.17
CA VAL A 97 4.39 28.75 34.35
C VAL A 97 5.11 28.15 33.15
N LEU A 98 5.93 28.94 32.46
CA LEU A 98 6.66 28.49 31.29
C LEU A 98 7.70 27.41 31.66
N LEU A 99 8.41 27.59 32.78
CA LEU A 99 9.37 26.61 33.30
C LEU A 99 8.70 25.28 33.69
N VAL A 100 7.54 25.34 34.36
CA VAL A 100 6.74 24.16 34.70
C VAL A 100 6.27 23.45 33.42
N PHE A 101 5.77 24.19 32.43
CA PHE A 101 5.34 23.63 31.16
C PHE A 101 6.47 22.86 30.46
N THR A 102 7.67 23.43 30.38
CA THR A 102 8.85 22.77 29.79
C THR A 102 9.24 21.51 30.54
N GLY A 103 9.24 21.55 31.88
CA GLY A 103 9.50 20.39 32.72
C GLY A 103 8.49 19.26 32.50
N LEU A 104 7.20 19.59 32.41
CA LEU A 104 6.12 18.63 32.12
C LEU A 104 6.24 18.03 30.72
N VAL A 105 6.60 18.81 29.70
CA VAL A 105 6.83 18.31 28.34
C VAL A 105 7.97 17.29 28.33
N PHE A 106 9.09 17.57 28.99
CA PHE A 106 10.19 16.61 29.10
C PHE A 106 9.79 15.36 29.88
N LEU A 107 9.10 15.49 31.00
CA LEU A 107 8.57 14.32 31.73
C LEU A 107 7.65 13.47 30.84
N TYR A 108 6.69 14.09 30.17
CA TYR A 108 5.76 13.39 29.29
C TYR A 108 6.49 12.66 28.15
N VAL A 109 7.39 13.36 27.44
CA VAL A 109 8.12 12.79 26.31
C VAL A 109 9.07 11.68 26.79
N GLY A 110 9.83 11.90 27.85
CA GLY A 110 10.76 10.92 28.42
C GLY A 110 10.07 9.65 28.95
N LEU A 111 8.87 9.78 29.51
CA LEU A 111 8.05 8.65 29.95
C LEU A 111 7.36 7.92 28.79
N LYS A 112 6.95 8.65 27.74
CA LYS A 112 6.22 8.08 26.59
C LYS A 112 7.14 7.47 25.52
N LEU A 113 8.38 7.93 25.41
CA LEU A 113 9.37 7.45 24.44
C LEU A 113 9.59 5.92 24.51
N PRO A 114 9.82 5.30 25.69
CA PRO A 114 10.00 3.84 25.80
C PRO A 114 8.73 3.03 25.50
N ALA A 115 7.56 3.64 25.71
CA ALA A 115 6.25 3.01 25.46
C ALA A 115 5.76 3.17 24.02
N SER A 116 6.50 3.91 23.18
CA SER A 116 6.15 4.13 21.78
C SER A 116 6.87 3.13 20.88
N ASP A 117 6.27 2.82 19.72
CA ASP A 117 6.83 1.91 18.69
C ASP A 117 8.13 2.41 18.02
N ILE A 118 8.82 3.37 18.63
CA ILE A 118 10.05 3.98 18.11
C ILE A 118 11.22 3.08 18.49
N GLU A 119 11.70 2.33 17.50
CA GLU A 119 12.88 1.48 17.64
C GLU A 119 14.12 2.32 18.07
N PRO A 120 14.94 1.84 19.04
CA PRO A 120 16.06 2.61 19.62
C PRO A 120 17.08 3.16 18.61
N GLN A 121 17.16 2.56 17.42
CA GLN A 121 18.01 3.02 16.33
C GLN A 121 17.71 4.45 15.86
N HIS A 122 16.50 4.96 16.11
CA HIS A 122 16.10 6.30 15.69
C HIS A 122 16.38 7.39 16.73
N TYR A 123 16.72 7.02 17.98
CA TYR A 123 16.98 7.99 19.06
C TYR A 123 18.13 8.97 18.77
N PRO A 124 19.26 8.59 18.12
CA PRO A 124 20.33 9.54 17.77
C PRO A 124 19.85 10.73 16.95
N HIS A 125 18.86 10.54 16.08
CA HIS A 125 18.31 11.61 15.25
C HIS A 125 17.47 12.58 16.08
N ILE A 126 16.69 12.06 17.04
CA ILE A 126 15.91 12.87 17.98
C ILE A 126 16.85 13.71 18.85
N VAL A 127 17.93 13.09 19.35
CA VAL A 127 18.98 13.75 20.14
C VAL A 127 19.66 14.85 19.32
N ALA A 128 20.00 14.57 18.06
CA ALA A 128 20.67 15.54 17.19
C ALA A 128 19.81 16.80 16.98
N TRP A 129 18.49 16.66 16.78
CA TRP A 129 17.59 17.80 16.65
C TRP A 129 17.35 18.54 17.96
N PHE A 130 17.28 17.83 19.09
CA PHE A 130 17.21 18.44 20.41
C PHE A 130 18.44 19.31 20.71
N LEU A 131 19.64 18.75 20.53
CA LEU A 131 20.90 19.47 20.69
C LEU A 131 21.05 20.60 19.66
N GLY A 132 20.61 20.38 18.43
CA GLY A 132 20.58 21.40 17.39
C GLY A 132 19.73 22.60 17.77
N GLY A 133 18.53 22.38 18.31
CA GLY A 133 17.65 23.45 18.79
C GLY A 133 18.25 24.25 19.96
N ILE A 134 18.90 23.57 20.92
CA ILE A 134 19.65 24.22 22.00
C ILE A 134 20.82 25.03 21.44
N GLY A 135 21.58 24.47 20.49
CA GLY A 135 22.75 25.13 19.89
C GLY A 135 22.38 26.38 19.08
N VAL A 136 21.32 26.31 18.28
CA VAL A 136 20.78 27.48 17.56
C VAL A 136 20.38 28.56 18.55
N MET A 137 19.71 28.18 19.64
CA MET A 137 19.30 29.15 20.65
C MET A 137 20.50 29.76 21.39
N PHE A 138 21.48 28.95 21.77
CA PHE A 138 22.72 29.44 22.38
C PHE A 138 23.47 30.40 21.46
N GLY A 139 23.57 30.07 20.16
CA GLY A 139 24.17 30.95 19.16
C GLY A 139 23.45 32.29 19.05
N PHE A 140 22.11 32.28 19.09
CA PHE A 140 21.32 33.51 19.13
C PHE A 140 21.58 34.34 20.39
N LEU A 141 21.66 33.70 21.57
CA LEU A 141 21.98 34.39 22.83
C LEU A 141 23.37 35.05 22.78
N VAL A 142 24.39 34.34 22.27
CA VAL A 142 25.75 34.88 22.11
C VAL A 142 25.77 36.03 21.10
N LEU A 143 25.08 35.89 19.96
CA LEU A 143 25.03 36.92 18.93
C LEU A 143 24.38 38.22 19.45
N ARG A 144 23.37 38.10 20.32
CA ARG A 144 22.76 39.26 20.97
C ARG A 144 23.73 39.95 21.92
N GLU A 145 24.47 39.20 22.73
CA GLU A 145 25.45 39.78 23.67
C GLU A 145 26.56 40.56 22.94
N LEU A 146 26.87 40.16 21.70
CA LEU A 146 27.79 40.87 20.82
C LEU A 146 27.17 42.12 20.14
N HIS A 147 25.86 42.34 20.24
CA HIS A 147 25.15 43.42 19.54
C HIS A 147 24.96 44.66 20.44
N PRO A 148 25.72 45.75 20.23
CA PRO A 148 25.82 46.87 21.17
C PRO A 148 24.62 47.84 21.20
N ALA A 149 23.52 47.52 20.50
CA ALA A 149 22.35 48.41 20.37
C ALA A 149 21.06 47.86 21.03
N VAL A 150 21.16 46.89 21.94
CA VAL A 150 20.01 46.36 22.71
C VAL A 150 20.35 46.32 24.20
N ASP A 151 20.18 47.45 24.86
CA ASP A 151 20.32 47.58 26.32
C ASP A 151 19.01 47.10 26.98
N ALA A 152 18.87 45.80 27.19
CA ALA A 152 17.71 45.26 27.89
C ALA A 152 18.17 44.32 29.02
N ASP A 153 17.80 44.69 30.25
CA ASP A 153 18.14 43.97 31.47
C ASP A 153 17.63 42.53 31.41
N TRP A 154 18.54 41.59 31.68
CA TRP A 154 18.22 40.18 31.70
C TRP A 154 17.40 39.85 32.95
N THR A 155 16.15 39.43 32.74
CA THR A 155 15.46 38.60 33.72
C THR A 155 15.75 37.13 33.39
N ILE A 156 15.90 36.30 34.43
CA ILE A 156 16.07 34.84 34.32
C ILE A 156 15.00 34.21 33.41
N GLY A 157 13.80 34.82 33.37
CA GLY A 157 12.69 34.49 32.48
C GLY A 157 12.99 34.50 30.99
N THR A 158 13.59 35.58 30.49
CA THR A 158 13.84 35.75 29.05
C THR A 158 14.78 34.66 28.50
N GLN A 159 15.74 34.22 29.32
CA GLN A 159 16.63 33.09 28.99
C GLN A 159 15.88 31.76 29.00
N ALA A 160 14.96 31.58 29.95
CA ALA A 160 14.15 30.37 30.06
C ALA A 160 13.20 30.18 28.86
N ILE A 161 12.64 31.27 28.30
CA ILE A 161 11.79 31.24 27.10
C ILE A 161 12.58 30.74 25.89
N ALA A 162 13.75 31.33 25.66
CA ALA A 162 14.65 30.94 24.58
C ALA A 162 15.00 29.44 24.70
N PHE A 163 15.46 29.00 25.87
CA PHE A 163 15.83 27.60 26.09
C PHE A 163 14.64 26.65 25.89
N THR A 164 13.45 27.05 26.33
CA THR A 164 12.20 26.29 26.16
C THR A 164 11.85 26.11 24.69
N ILE A 165 11.85 27.18 23.90
CA ILE A 165 11.51 27.14 22.48
C ILE A 165 12.52 26.28 21.70
N GLY A 166 13.82 26.48 21.96
CA GLY A 166 14.89 25.71 21.30
C GLY A 166 14.82 24.22 21.62
N SER A 167 14.62 23.87 22.89
CA SER A 167 14.64 22.49 23.35
C SER A 167 13.35 21.73 23.00
N VAL A 168 12.18 22.31 23.26
CA VAL A 168 10.88 21.71 22.95
C VAL A 168 10.66 21.64 21.44
N GLY A 169 10.99 22.72 20.71
CA GLY A 169 10.89 22.77 19.26
C GLY A 169 11.79 21.74 18.57
N GLY A 170 13.05 21.65 18.99
CA GLY A 170 14.00 20.65 18.49
C GLY A 170 13.54 19.22 18.75
N LEU A 171 13.04 18.94 19.96
CA LEU A 171 12.50 17.63 20.33
C LEU A 171 11.27 17.24 19.49
N LEU A 172 10.34 18.18 19.30
CA LEU A 172 9.12 17.96 18.53
C LEU A 172 9.41 17.65 17.05
N ILE A 173 10.31 18.41 16.43
CA ILE A 173 10.75 18.18 15.04
C ILE A 173 11.42 16.82 14.91
N GLY A 174 12.28 16.45 15.87
CA GLY A 174 12.92 15.14 15.92
C GLY A 174 11.91 13.99 15.96
N ILE A 175 10.90 14.08 16.84
CA ILE A 175 9.87 13.04 17.01
C ILE A 175 8.98 12.90 15.77
N GLN A 176 8.55 14.02 15.17
CA GLN A 176 7.66 13.99 14.00
C GLN A 176 8.33 13.33 12.79
N ARG A 177 9.62 13.63 12.54
CA ARG A 177 10.35 13.03 11.39
C ARG A 177 10.52 11.52 11.52
N THR A 178 10.76 11.00 12.73
CA THR A 178 10.91 9.56 12.94
C THR A 178 9.64 8.79 12.57
N ARG A 179 8.45 9.34 12.87
CA ARG A 179 7.17 8.70 12.53
C ARG A 179 6.87 8.70 11.03
N ALA A 180 7.44 9.63 10.26
CA ALA A 180 7.23 9.70 8.82
C ALA A 180 7.95 8.56 8.08
N ILE A 181 9.12 8.13 8.57
CA ILE A 181 9.95 7.12 7.90
C ILE A 181 9.31 5.72 7.95
N THR A 182 8.65 5.36 9.05
CA THR A 182 7.97 4.06 9.17
C THR A 182 6.76 3.93 8.23
N ARG A 183 6.01 5.01 7.99
CA ARG A 183 4.81 4.99 7.12
C ARG A 183 5.15 4.77 5.66
N THR A 184 6.30 5.24 5.19
CA THR A 184 6.75 5.04 3.82
C THR A 184 7.00 3.57 3.47
N GLN A 185 7.44 2.75 4.44
CA GLN A 185 7.68 1.33 4.19
C GLN A 185 6.37 0.53 4.10
N GLN A 186 5.43 0.76 5.01
CA GLN A 186 4.13 0.08 4.99
C GLN A 186 3.32 0.38 3.72
N LEU A 187 3.37 1.62 3.22
CA LEU A 187 2.71 1.99 1.97
C LEU A 187 3.30 1.25 0.76
N GLN A 188 4.61 1.02 0.74
CA GLN A 188 5.26 0.27 -0.34
C GLN A 188 4.88 -1.22 -0.30
N GLU A 189 4.77 -1.82 0.88
CA GLU A 189 4.31 -3.21 1.03
C GLU A 189 2.84 -3.37 0.60
N ARG A 190 1.97 -2.46 1.05
CA ARG A 190 0.55 -2.44 0.64
C ARG A 190 0.37 -2.29 -0.87
N ASN A 191 1.12 -1.39 -1.51
CA ASN A 191 1.05 -1.22 -2.96
C ASN A 191 1.51 -2.49 -3.69
N ARG A 192 2.59 -3.15 -3.22
CA ARG A 192 3.05 -4.41 -3.82
C ARG A 192 2.02 -5.53 -3.67
N GLU A 193 1.35 -5.60 -2.52
CA GLU A 193 0.27 -6.57 -2.30
C GLU A 193 -0.91 -6.32 -3.25
N LEU A 194 -1.33 -5.05 -3.41
CA LEU A 194 -2.40 -4.68 -4.34
C LEU A 194 -2.03 -5.01 -5.78
N ASP A 195 -0.80 -4.71 -6.21
CA ASP A 195 -0.32 -5.03 -7.55
C ASP A 195 -0.31 -6.55 -7.80
N ALA A 196 0.06 -7.36 -6.80
CA ALA A 196 0.03 -8.81 -6.90
C ALA A 196 -1.41 -9.34 -7.02
N ARG A 197 -2.34 -8.85 -6.19
CA ARG A 197 -3.77 -9.23 -6.29
C ARG A 197 -4.38 -8.82 -7.61
N ASN A 198 -4.04 -7.63 -8.11
CA ASN A 198 -4.61 -7.13 -9.37
C ASN A 198 -4.16 -8.00 -10.55
N ARG A 199 -2.89 -8.44 -10.57
CA ARG A 199 -2.39 -9.38 -11.58
C ARG A 199 -3.10 -10.73 -11.51
N GLU A 200 -3.32 -11.24 -10.29
CA GLU A 200 -4.05 -12.51 -10.11
C GLU A 200 -5.50 -12.41 -10.62
N LEU A 201 -6.18 -11.29 -10.38
CA LEU A 201 -7.52 -11.04 -10.91
C LEU A 201 -7.52 -10.94 -12.44
N ASP A 202 -6.56 -10.21 -13.01
CA ASP A 202 -6.42 -10.10 -14.46
C ASP A 202 -6.16 -11.45 -15.13
N ASP A 203 -5.31 -12.29 -14.54
CA ASP A 203 -5.01 -13.62 -15.07
C ASP A 203 -6.24 -14.54 -14.98
N ARG A 204 -6.98 -14.51 -13.87
CA ARG A 204 -8.25 -15.26 -13.75
C ARG A 204 -9.29 -14.76 -14.75
N LYS A 205 -9.39 -13.44 -14.94
CA LYS A 205 -10.31 -12.84 -15.92
C LYS A 205 -9.96 -13.31 -17.33
N ARG A 206 -8.69 -13.31 -17.72
CA ARG A 206 -8.25 -13.80 -19.03
C ARG A 206 -8.55 -15.28 -19.23
N GLU A 207 -8.39 -16.10 -18.19
CA GLU A 207 -8.73 -17.52 -18.24
C GLU A 207 -10.24 -17.72 -18.44
N LEU A 208 -11.08 -16.99 -17.69
CA LEU A 208 -12.53 -17.01 -17.88
C LEU A 208 -12.92 -16.55 -19.29
N ASP A 209 -12.36 -15.44 -19.77
CA ASP A 209 -12.60 -14.95 -21.12
C ASP A 209 -12.17 -15.97 -22.19
N HIS A 210 -11.09 -16.72 -21.94
CA HIS A 210 -10.63 -17.75 -22.87
C HIS A 210 -11.55 -18.97 -22.85
N GLN A 211 -12.01 -19.40 -21.68
CA GLN A 211 -13.00 -20.47 -21.54
C GLN A 211 -14.31 -20.09 -22.22
N ASN A 212 -14.74 -18.82 -22.09
CA ASN A 212 -15.96 -18.38 -22.72
C ASN A 212 -15.85 -18.38 -24.24
N ARG A 213 -14.79 -17.78 -24.80
CA ARG A 213 -14.51 -17.85 -26.25
C ARG A 213 -14.43 -19.29 -26.77
N ARG A 214 -13.96 -20.24 -25.95
CA ARG A 214 -13.93 -21.65 -26.34
C ARG A 214 -15.33 -22.26 -26.41
N LEU A 215 -16.20 -21.91 -25.48
CA LEU A 215 -17.60 -22.31 -25.48
C LEU A 215 -18.33 -21.76 -26.72
N GLU A 216 -18.16 -20.46 -27.01
CA GLU A 216 -18.73 -19.81 -28.20
C GLU A 216 -18.31 -20.49 -29.50
N ASN A 217 -17.01 -20.79 -29.64
CA ASN A 217 -16.49 -21.48 -30.82
C ASN A 217 -17.10 -22.88 -30.99
N VAL A 218 -17.28 -23.63 -29.89
CA VAL A 218 -17.88 -24.97 -29.94
C VAL A 218 -19.36 -24.88 -30.34
N ILE A 219 -20.10 -23.93 -29.77
CA ILE A 219 -21.51 -23.67 -30.11
C ILE A 219 -21.63 -23.31 -31.60
N GLY A 220 -20.77 -22.42 -32.10
CA GLY A 220 -20.76 -21.99 -33.50
C GLY A 220 -20.50 -23.13 -34.49
N ILE A 221 -19.52 -23.99 -34.20
CA ILE A 221 -19.20 -25.16 -35.04
C ILE A 221 -20.38 -26.15 -35.06
N ILE A 222 -20.94 -26.49 -33.90
CA ILE A 222 -22.05 -27.45 -33.81
C ILE A 222 -23.28 -26.93 -34.57
N SER A 223 -23.57 -25.63 -34.48
CA SER A 223 -24.69 -25.01 -35.20
C SER A 223 -24.59 -25.21 -36.71
N HIS A 224 -23.42 -24.93 -37.26
CA HIS A 224 -23.15 -25.05 -38.69
C HIS A 224 -23.27 -26.50 -39.15
N ASP A 225 -22.67 -27.41 -38.40
CA ASP A 225 -22.59 -28.82 -38.75
C ASP A 225 -23.93 -29.54 -38.59
N LEU A 226 -24.86 -29.03 -37.77
CA LEU A 226 -26.24 -29.54 -37.68
C LEU A 226 -27.18 -28.92 -38.72
N ARG A 227 -27.01 -27.64 -39.07
CA ARG A 227 -27.86 -26.97 -40.07
C ARG A 227 -27.62 -27.54 -41.48
N SER A 228 -26.39 -27.91 -41.80
CA SER A 228 -26.04 -28.46 -43.12
C SER A 228 -26.80 -29.76 -43.47
N PRO A 229 -26.80 -30.82 -42.63
CA PRO A 229 -27.55 -32.04 -42.90
C PRO A 229 -29.07 -31.86 -42.80
N LEU A 230 -29.57 -30.96 -41.95
CA LEU A 230 -31.01 -30.62 -41.91
C LEU A 230 -31.47 -30.00 -43.24
N SER A 231 -30.74 -28.99 -43.76
CA SER A 231 -31.04 -28.38 -45.05
C SER A 231 -30.98 -29.39 -46.20
N ALA A 232 -30.00 -30.29 -46.20
CA ALA A 232 -29.89 -31.34 -47.21
C ALA A 232 -31.05 -32.33 -47.16
N THR A 233 -31.43 -32.78 -45.95
CA THR A 233 -32.53 -33.73 -45.76
C THR A 233 -33.88 -33.12 -46.12
N SER A 234 -34.09 -31.83 -45.78
CA SER A 234 -35.27 -31.08 -46.20
C SER A 234 -35.37 -30.99 -47.72
N GLY A 235 -34.24 -30.75 -48.41
CA GLY A 235 -34.17 -30.78 -49.87
C GLY A 235 -34.53 -32.15 -50.49
N TRP A 236 -34.08 -33.26 -49.89
CA TRP A 236 -34.44 -34.61 -50.35
C TRP A 236 -35.93 -34.92 -50.16
N ILE A 237 -36.52 -34.50 -49.05
CA ILE A 237 -37.96 -34.67 -48.80
C ILE A 237 -38.77 -33.86 -49.81
N MET A 238 -38.37 -32.62 -50.08
CA MET A 238 -39.02 -31.76 -51.07
C MET A 238 -38.97 -32.37 -52.48
N LEU A 239 -37.83 -32.97 -52.87
CA LEU A 239 -37.71 -33.69 -54.14
C LEU A 239 -38.62 -34.93 -54.16
N ALA A 240 -38.64 -35.72 -53.09
CA ALA A 240 -39.49 -36.90 -52.98
C ALA A 240 -40.99 -36.55 -53.04
N GLU A 241 -41.41 -35.41 -52.49
CA GLU A 241 -42.79 -34.91 -52.59
C GLU A 241 -43.18 -34.57 -54.04
N THR A 242 -42.24 -34.10 -54.86
CA THR A 242 -42.50 -33.84 -56.30
C THR A 242 -42.61 -35.11 -57.12
N GLU A 243 -41.89 -36.17 -56.74
CA GLU A 243 -41.87 -37.43 -57.48
C GLU A 243 -42.98 -38.38 -57.04
N HIS A 244 -43.28 -38.48 -55.73
CA HIS A 244 -44.16 -39.50 -55.14
C HIS A 244 -45.08 -38.92 -54.05
N SER A 245 -46.39 -39.21 -54.10
CA SER A 245 -47.30 -38.85 -53.00
C SER A 245 -47.25 -39.90 -51.87
N SER A 246 -46.85 -39.49 -50.67
CA SER A 246 -46.83 -40.36 -49.48
C SER A 246 -47.33 -39.61 -48.24
N GLN A 247 -48.19 -40.26 -47.45
CA GLN A 247 -48.68 -39.70 -46.18
C GLN A 247 -47.57 -39.51 -45.12
N TYR A 248 -46.39 -40.09 -45.33
CA TYR A 248 -45.27 -39.99 -44.41
C TYR A 248 -44.35 -38.80 -44.72
N LEU A 249 -44.38 -38.24 -45.93
CA LEU A 249 -43.53 -37.09 -46.30
C LEU A 249 -43.89 -35.82 -45.51
N PRO A 250 -45.18 -35.40 -45.40
CA PRO A 250 -45.53 -34.25 -44.56
C PRO A 250 -45.17 -34.44 -43.07
N LYS A 251 -45.19 -35.68 -42.58
CA LYS A 251 -44.78 -36.01 -41.21
C LYS A 251 -43.27 -35.89 -41.02
N ALA A 252 -42.49 -36.29 -42.04
CA ALA A 252 -41.04 -36.15 -42.02
C ALA A 252 -40.60 -34.68 -42.10
N THR A 253 -41.26 -33.87 -42.95
CA THR A 253 -41.04 -32.42 -43.05
C THR A 253 -41.29 -31.73 -41.70
N GLY A 254 -42.46 -31.97 -41.08
CA GLY A 254 -42.78 -31.35 -39.79
C GLY A 254 -41.86 -31.79 -38.64
N ALA A 255 -41.33 -33.02 -38.68
CA ALA A 255 -40.32 -33.46 -37.71
C ALA A 255 -38.98 -32.73 -37.91
N LEU A 256 -38.58 -32.48 -39.16
CA LEU A 256 -37.35 -31.75 -39.48
C LEU A 256 -37.43 -30.28 -39.09
N ASP A 257 -38.56 -29.63 -39.36
CA ASP A 257 -38.81 -28.23 -38.98
C ASP A 257 -38.73 -28.07 -37.46
N ARG A 258 -39.35 -29.00 -36.71
CA ARG A 258 -39.29 -29.02 -35.24
C ARG A 258 -37.88 -29.25 -34.70
N MET A 259 -37.07 -30.08 -35.37
CA MET A 259 -35.65 -30.25 -35.02
C MET A 259 -34.85 -28.96 -35.26
N GLY A 260 -35.11 -28.25 -36.36
CA GLY A 260 -34.52 -26.94 -36.64
C GLY A 260 -34.84 -25.92 -35.54
N GLU A 261 -36.11 -25.83 -35.14
CA GLU A 261 -36.57 -24.93 -34.08
C GLU A 261 -35.91 -25.22 -32.72
N ILE A 262 -35.82 -26.51 -32.32
CA ILE A 262 -35.14 -26.89 -31.06
C ILE A 262 -33.67 -26.50 -31.08
N ILE A 263 -32.98 -26.70 -32.22
CA ILE A 263 -31.56 -26.35 -32.37
C ILE A 263 -31.38 -24.83 -32.27
N GLU A 264 -32.19 -24.04 -32.99
CA GLU A 264 -32.13 -22.58 -32.95
C GLU A 264 -32.38 -22.03 -31.55
N ASN A 265 -33.41 -22.51 -30.85
CA ASN A 265 -33.73 -22.09 -29.49
C ASN A 265 -32.64 -22.47 -28.48
N THR A 266 -32.06 -23.67 -28.61
CA THR A 266 -30.98 -24.12 -27.71
C THR A 266 -29.69 -23.34 -27.94
N LEU A 267 -29.39 -22.99 -29.19
CA LEU A 267 -28.23 -22.16 -29.54
C LEU A 267 -28.37 -20.72 -29.07
N ALA A 268 -29.58 -20.15 -29.21
CA ALA A 268 -29.89 -18.84 -28.65
C ALA A 268 -29.61 -18.81 -27.15
N LEU A 269 -30.10 -19.80 -26.40
CA LEU A 269 -29.84 -19.90 -24.95
C LEU A 269 -28.36 -20.07 -24.61
N ALA A 270 -27.63 -20.89 -25.38
CA ALA A 270 -26.21 -21.14 -25.15
C ALA A 270 -25.34 -19.91 -25.45
N HIS A 271 -25.76 -19.04 -26.37
CA HIS A 271 -25.10 -17.76 -26.64
C HIS A 271 -25.43 -16.67 -25.60
N HIS A 272 -26.62 -16.70 -25.02
CA HIS A 272 -27.08 -15.69 -24.04
C HIS A 272 -26.81 -16.10 -22.58
N GLY A 273 -26.13 -17.23 -22.33
CA GLY A 273 -25.68 -17.64 -21.00
C GLY A 273 -24.59 -16.74 -20.40
N GLU A 274 -24.04 -15.81 -21.17
CA GLU A 274 -23.13 -14.77 -20.72
C GLU A 274 -23.96 -13.61 -20.14
N ALA A 275 -24.16 -13.66 -18.81
CA ALA A 275 -24.71 -12.62 -17.93
C ALA A 275 -25.30 -11.37 -18.62
N VAL A 276 -26.63 -11.23 -18.56
CA VAL A 276 -27.36 -9.98 -18.80
C VAL A 276 -26.71 -8.87 -17.96
N VAL A 277 -25.83 -8.07 -18.57
CA VAL A 277 -25.12 -6.97 -17.88
C VAL A 277 -26.04 -5.74 -17.74
N GLU A 278 -27.08 -5.63 -18.56
CA GLU A 278 -28.03 -4.52 -18.52
C GLU A 278 -29.44 -5.08 -18.29
N THR A 279 -29.97 -4.87 -17.08
CA THR A 279 -31.36 -5.19 -16.73
C THR A 279 -32.19 -3.94 -16.87
N GLU A 280 -33.31 -4.03 -17.59
CA GLU A 280 -34.24 -2.92 -17.76
C GLU A 280 -35.54 -3.21 -17.00
N PRO A 281 -36.19 -2.19 -16.42
CA PRO A 281 -37.50 -2.36 -15.81
C PRO A 281 -38.58 -2.55 -16.90
N PHE A 282 -39.35 -3.65 -16.84
CA PHE A 282 -40.49 -3.89 -17.73
C PHE A 282 -41.75 -4.31 -16.96
N SER A 283 -42.92 -4.06 -17.57
CA SER A 283 -44.25 -4.42 -17.03
C SER A 283 -44.56 -5.90 -17.30
N LEU A 284 -44.98 -6.62 -16.27
CA LEU A 284 -45.44 -8.01 -16.40
C LEU A 284 -46.74 -8.10 -17.21
N ALA A 285 -47.61 -7.09 -17.10
CA ALA A 285 -48.84 -7.00 -17.87
C ALA A 285 -48.59 -6.91 -19.39
N ASP A 286 -47.58 -6.12 -19.79
CA ASP A 286 -47.21 -5.95 -21.20
C ASP A 286 -46.74 -7.28 -21.81
N ILE A 287 -45.86 -8.00 -21.10
CA ILE A 287 -45.37 -9.32 -21.56
C ILE A 287 -46.50 -10.35 -21.60
N ALA A 288 -47.35 -10.41 -20.57
CA ALA A 288 -48.47 -11.34 -20.55
C ALA A 288 -49.41 -11.13 -21.75
N THR A 289 -49.61 -9.87 -22.15
CA THR A 289 -50.42 -9.50 -23.31
C THR A 289 -49.76 -9.89 -24.63
N GLU A 290 -48.45 -9.65 -24.78
CA GLU A 290 -47.67 -10.08 -25.96
C GLU A 290 -47.65 -11.61 -26.11
N CYS A 291 -47.40 -12.36 -25.02
CA CYS A 291 -47.42 -13.82 -25.04
C CYS A 291 -48.82 -14.36 -25.41
N TRP A 292 -49.89 -13.72 -24.92
CA TRP A 292 -51.26 -14.12 -25.24
C TRP A 292 -51.63 -13.88 -26.70
N ALA A 293 -51.09 -12.85 -27.34
CA ALA A 293 -51.29 -12.63 -28.77
C ALA A 293 -50.73 -13.77 -29.64
N ILE A 294 -49.72 -14.50 -29.14
CA ILE A 294 -49.06 -15.60 -29.84
C ILE A 294 -49.64 -16.96 -29.45
N ALA A 295 -49.81 -17.21 -28.15
CA ALA A 295 -50.19 -18.52 -27.61
C ALA A 295 -51.69 -18.63 -27.24
N GLY A 296 -52.43 -17.53 -27.30
CA GLY A 296 -53.84 -17.47 -26.94
C GLY A 296 -54.72 -18.32 -27.86
N SER A 297 -55.79 -18.85 -27.29
CA SER A 297 -56.82 -19.62 -28.00
C SER A 297 -58.12 -18.81 -28.03
N SER A 298 -58.93 -18.96 -29.09
CA SER A 298 -60.27 -18.38 -29.16
C SER A 298 -61.25 -18.91 -28.10
N THR A 299 -60.87 -19.95 -27.35
CA THR A 299 -61.68 -20.57 -26.29
C THR A 299 -61.33 -20.09 -24.88
N ALA A 300 -60.42 -19.13 -24.74
CA ALA A 300 -59.99 -18.62 -23.44
C ALA A 300 -59.82 -17.09 -23.51
N GLU A 301 -59.79 -16.44 -22.35
CA GLU A 301 -59.68 -14.97 -22.23
C GLU A 301 -58.57 -14.63 -21.24
N LEU A 302 -57.73 -13.64 -21.59
CA LEU A 302 -56.70 -13.10 -20.70
C LEU A 302 -57.31 -11.94 -19.89
N THR A 303 -57.15 -11.98 -18.57
CA THR A 303 -57.48 -10.85 -17.69
C THR A 303 -56.27 -10.54 -16.81
N VAL A 304 -55.73 -9.33 -16.93
CA VAL A 304 -54.64 -8.83 -16.07
C VAL A 304 -55.26 -8.16 -14.85
N VAL A 305 -55.02 -8.72 -13.67
CA VAL A 305 -55.60 -8.24 -12.39
C VAL A 305 -54.69 -7.23 -11.71
N ASP A 306 -53.37 -7.43 -11.80
CA ASP A 306 -52.34 -6.57 -11.23
C ASP A 306 -51.11 -6.56 -12.14
N ASP A 307 -50.31 -5.49 -12.05
CA ASP A 307 -49.05 -5.36 -12.79
C ASP A 307 -47.85 -5.24 -11.83
N ALA A 308 -46.73 -5.80 -12.23
CA ALA A 308 -45.48 -5.78 -11.48
C ALA A 308 -44.32 -5.38 -12.40
N LEU A 309 -43.53 -4.41 -11.94
CA LEU A 309 -42.28 -4.03 -12.59
C LEU A 309 -41.19 -5.04 -12.23
N LEU A 310 -40.74 -5.79 -13.23
CA LEU A 310 -39.64 -6.75 -13.11
C LEU A 310 -38.38 -6.16 -13.73
N TRP A 311 -37.22 -6.48 -13.15
CA TRP A 311 -35.92 -6.13 -13.69
C TRP A 311 -35.33 -7.36 -14.36
N GLY A 312 -35.07 -7.29 -15.65
CA GLY A 312 -34.55 -8.40 -16.43
C GLY A 312 -34.28 -8.02 -17.88
N ASP A 313 -33.99 -9.02 -18.71
CA ASP A 313 -33.90 -8.86 -20.16
C ASP A 313 -35.28 -9.11 -20.78
N ARG A 314 -35.74 -8.21 -21.67
CA ARG A 314 -37.02 -8.31 -22.37
C ARG A 314 -36.93 -9.28 -23.58
N LEU A 315 -35.73 -9.74 -23.97
CA LEU A 315 -35.48 -10.55 -25.18
C LEU A 315 -35.37 -12.07 -24.95
N CYS A 316 -35.60 -12.58 -23.73
CA CYS A 316 -35.57 -14.02 -23.42
C CYS A 316 -36.97 -14.63 -23.27
#